data_AF-A0A7Y9WB29-F1
#
_entry.id   AF-A0A7Y9WB29-F1
#
_cell.length_a   1.000
_cell.length_b   1.000
_cell.length_c   1.000
_cell.angle_alpha   90.00
_cell.angle_beta   90.00
_cell.angle_gamma   90.00
#
_symmetry.space_group_name_H-M   'P 1'
#
loop_
_entity.id
_entity.type
_entity.pdbx_description
1 polymer ?
#
loop_
_entity_poly.entity_id
_entity_poly.type
_entity_poly.pdbx_seq_one_letter_code
_entity_poly.pdbx_strand_id
1 'polypeptide(L)'
;MFDAVVGEYCPACGEAVLKLDEATRTGQLMLAFNKQVNASQVDPAFIAAVRKKLQLDQREAAEIFGGGVNAFSRYENGKTKPPVALVKLLKVLDQHPELLVEIRAT
;
A
#
# COMPACT_ATOMS: atom_id res chain seq x y z
N MET A 1 -2.52 -11.35 -19.57
CA MET A 1 -2.39 -12.80 -19.32
C MET A 1 -1.03 -12.98 -18.69
N PHE A 2 -0.93 -13.57 -17.49
CA PHE A 2 0.38 -13.87 -16.90
C PHE A 2 0.90 -15.17 -17.53
N ASP A 3 2.19 -15.22 -17.86
CA ASP A 3 2.82 -16.46 -18.30
C ASP A 3 2.75 -17.51 -17.18
N ALA A 4 2.66 -18.78 -17.56
CA ALA A 4 2.63 -19.88 -16.60
C ALA A 4 3.87 -19.87 -15.70
N VAL A 5 3.69 -20.27 -14.43
CA VAL A 5 4.79 -20.39 -13.48
C VAL A 5 5.57 -21.67 -13.78
N VAL A 6 6.87 -21.56 -14.02
CA VAL A 6 7.74 -22.67 -14.42
C VAL A 6 8.28 -23.41 -13.20
N GLY A 7 8.07 -24.72 -13.08
CA GLY A 7 8.55 -25.44 -11.91
C GLY A 7 8.37 -26.93 -12.02
N GLU A 8 8.88 -27.63 -11.03
CA GLU A 8 8.59 -29.05 -10.82
C GLU A 8 7.32 -29.17 -10.01
N TYR A 9 6.28 -29.78 -10.59
CA TYR A 9 4.96 -29.90 -9.99
C TYR A 9 4.66 -31.35 -9.60
N CYS A 10 4.17 -31.55 -8.38
CA CYS A 10 3.62 -32.83 -7.96
C CYS A 10 2.29 -33.09 -8.66
N PRO A 11 2.13 -34.16 -9.46
CA PRO A 11 0.88 -34.43 -10.18
C PRO A 11 -0.28 -34.83 -9.25
N ALA A 12 0.00 -35.23 -8.00
CA ALA A 12 -1.02 -35.67 -7.05
C ALA A 12 -1.66 -34.51 -6.26
N CYS A 13 -0.91 -33.46 -5.94
CA CYS A 13 -1.38 -32.36 -5.08
C CYS A 13 -1.14 -30.95 -5.64
N GLY A 14 -0.33 -30.81 -6.70
CA GLY A 14 -0.02 -29.51 -7.31
C GLY A 14 1.04 -28.68 -6.57
N GLU A 15 1.71 -29.24 -5.55
CA GLU A 15 2.86 -28.59 -4.93
C GLU A 15 3.96 -28.33 -5.96
N ALA A 16 4.58 -27.14 -5.89
CA ALA A 16 5.54 -26.67 -6.88
C ALA A 16 6.88 -26.32 -6.22
N VAL A 17 7.98 -26.82 -6.78
CA VAL A 17 9.34 -26.39 -6.44
C VAL A 17 9.88 -25.52 -7.56
N LEU A 18 10.21 -24.27 -7.23
CA LEU A 18 10.67 -23.27 -8.18
C LEU A 18 12.19 -23.07 -8.06
N LYS A 19 12.86 -22.82 -9.18
CA LYS A 19 14.22 -22.26 -9.17
C LYS A 19 14.21 -20.82 -8.70
N LEU A 20 15.36 -20.32 -8.25
CA LEU A 20 15.48 -18.99 -7.63
C LEU A 20 15.07 -17.84 -8.56
N ASP A 21 15.40 -17.93 -9.84
CA ASP A 21 15.04 -16.96 -10.87
C ASP A 21 13.52 -16.87 -11.03
N GLU A 22 12.85 -18.03 -11.14
CA GLU A 22 11.40 -18.09 -11.28
C GLU A 22 10.66 -17.70 -10.00
N ALA A 23 11.15 -18.11 -8.83
CA ALA A 23 10.60 -17.69 -7.54
C ALA A 23 10.68 -16.16 -7.39
N THR A 24 11.79 -15.56 -7.82
CA THR A 24 11.99 -14.11 -7.83
C THR A 24 11.02 -13.43 -8.80
N ARG A 25 10.92 -13.91 -10.04
CA ARG A 25 10.01 -13.38 -11.06
C ARG A 25 8.55 -13.43 -10.60
N THR A 26 8.11 -14.59 -10.14
CA THR A 26 6.74 -14.81 -9.67
C THR A 26 6.44 -13.96 -8.43
N GLY A 27 7.37 -13.87 -7.49
CA GLY A 27 7.25 -12.99 -6.33
C GLY A 27 7.10 -11.51 -6.70
N GLN A 28 7.87 -11.02 -7.68
CA GLN A 28 7.73 -9.65 -8.19
C GLN A 28 6.38 -9.41 -8.86
N LEU A 29 5.88 -10.37 -9.65
CA LEU A 29 4.56 -10.29 -10.28
C LEU A 29 3.43 -10.28 -9.24
N MET A 30 3.51 -11.12 -8.21
CA MET A 30 2.56 -11.13 -7.10
C MET A 30 2.54 -9.80 -6.34
N LEU A 31 3.72 -9.22 -6.04
CA LEU A 31 3.83 -7.91 -5.40
C LEU A 31 3.26 -6.79 -6.28
N ALA A 32 3.54 -6.81 -7.58
CA ALA A 32 2.99 -5.84 -8.53
C ALA A 32 1.46 -5.93 -8.61
N PHE A 33 0.91 -7.15 -8.65
CA PHE A 33 -0.53 -7.37 -8.63
C PHE A 33 -1.17 -6.89 -7.32
N ASN A 34 -0.57 -7.20 -6.17
CA ASN A 34 -1.04 -6.69 -4.88
C ASN A 34 -1.07 -5.16 -4.84
N LYS A 35 -0.04 -4.50 -5.38
CA LYS A 35 0.00 -3.04 -5.51
C LYS A 35 -1.13 -2.52 -6.40
N GLN A 36 -1.39 -3.17 -7.54
CA GLN A 36 -2.48 -2.82 -8.45
C GLN A 36 -3.86 -2.95 -7.78
N VAL A 37 -4.10 -4.05 -7.07
CA VAL A 37 -5.36 -4.28 -6.34
C VAL A 37 -5.56 -3.22 -5.26
N ASN A 38 -4.52 -2.90 -4.49
CA ASN A 38 -4.59 -1.87 -3.46
C ASN A 38 -4.84 -0.46 -4.04
N ALA A 39 -4.24 -0.16 -5.20
CA ALA A 39 -4.40 1.12 -5.88
C ALA A 39 -5.82 1.36 -6.43
N SER A 40 -6.65 0.30 -6.57
CA SER A 40 -8.03 0.43 -7.03
C SER A 40 -8.93 1.29 -6.12
N GLN A 41 -8.57 1.45 -4.84
CA GLN A 41 -9.38 2.23 -3.88
C GLN A 41 -8.85 3.64 -3.68
N VAL A 42 -7.53 3.77 -3.68
CA VAL A 42 -6.82 5.05 -3.58
C VAL A 42 -5.45 4.86 -4.19
N ASP A 43 -5.03 5.82 -5.02
CA ASP A 43 -3.68 5.83 -5.55
C ASP A 43 -2.68 6.01 -4.40
N PRO A 44 -1.69 5.12 -4.21
CA PRO A 44 -0.61 5.32 -3.24
C PRO A 44 0.08 6.69 -3.37
N ALA A 45 0.18 7.24 -4.60
CA ALA A 45 0.76 8.56 -4.83
C ALA A 45 -0.11 9.69 -4.26
N PHE A 46 -1.44 9.53 -4.23
CA PHE A 46 -2.35 10.49 -3.61
C PHE A 46 -2.06 10.62 -2.11
N ILE A 47 -1.86 9.50 -1.40
CA ILE A 47 -1.55 9.50 0.03
C ILE A 47 -0.24 10.27 0.30
N ALA A 48 0.80 10.00 -0.50
CA ALA A 48 2.07 10.69 -0.39
C ALA A 48 1.94 12.20 -0.69
N ALA A 49 1.15 12.57 -1.70
CA ALA A 49 0.92 13.95 -2.09
C ALA A 49 0.21 14.75 -0.98
N VAL A 50 -0.88 14.23 -0.44
CA VAL A 50 -1.62 14.88 0.65
C VAL A 50 -0.75 15.00 1.89
N ARG A 51 -0.04 13.94 2.29
CA ARG A 51 0.87 14.00 3.45
C ARG A 51 1.92 15.11 3.30
N LYS A 52 2.56 15.20 2.13
CA LYS A 52 3.56 16.24 1.84
C LYS A 52 2.93 17.64 1.83
N LYS A 53 1.72 17.79 1.29
CA LYS A 53 0.95 19.04 1.32
C LYS A 53 0.65 19.51 2.74
N LEU A 54 0.38 18.56 3.65
CA LEU A 54 0.20 18.79 5.07
C LEU A 54 1.52 18.97 5.85
N GLN A 55 2.67 18.94 5.16
CA GLN A 55 4.01 19.09 5.73
C GLN A 55 4.33 18.06 6.83
N LEU A 56 3.84 16.83 6.67
CA LEU A 56 4.09 15.74 7.60
C LEU A 56 5.15 14.78 7.04
N ASP A 57 6.03 14.28 7.89
CA ASP A 57 6.76 13.05 7.58
C ASP A 57 5.85 11.81 7.75
N GLN A 58 6.36 10.62 7.37
CA GLN A 58 5.56 9.38 7.46
C GLN A 58 5.27 8.95 8.90
N ARG A 59 6.17 9.27 9.83
CA ARG A 59 6.05 8.93 11.25
C ARG A 59 5.02 9.84 11.91
N GLU A 60 5.11 11.15 11.71
CA GLU A 60 4.14 12.13 12.19
C GLU A 60 2.74 11.80 11.66
N ALA A 61 2.63 11.46 10.37
CA ALA A 61 1.35 11.03 9.80
C ALA A 61 0.84 9.74 10.46
N ALA A 62 1.70 8.77 10.74
CA ALA A 62 1.31 7.55 11.46
C ALA A 62 0.90 7.81 12.93
N GLU A 63 1.50 8.80 13.58
CA GLU A 63 1.15 9.22 14.94
C GLU A 63 -0.22 9.93 14.95
N ILE A 64 -0.48 10.82 13.98
CA ILE A 64 -1.74 11.58 13.87
C ILE A 64 -2.90 10.70 13.39
N PHE A 65 -2.69 9.91 12.34
CA PHE A 65 -3.76 9.17 11.67
C PHE A 65 -3.83 7.69 12.07
N GLY A 66 -2.86 7.20 12.83
CA GLY A 66 -2.78 5.81 13.30
C GLY A 66 -2.26 4.81 12.24
N GLY A 67 -2.41 3.53 12.58
CA GLY A 67 -1.96 2.40 11.75
C GLY A 67 -0.54 1.88 12.07
N GLY A 68 0.11 2.46 13.08
CA GLY A 68 1.46 2.08 13.53
C GLY A 68 2.57 2.72 12.70
N VAL A 69 3.80 2.71 13.25
CA VAL A 69 4.95 3.50 12.76
C VAL A 69 5.29 3.34 11.27
N ASN A 70 4.91 2.22 10.64
CA ASN A 70 5.19 1.92 9.23
C ASN A 70 3.98 2.04 8.31
N ALA A 71 2.81 2.50 8.81
CA ALA A 71 1.58 2.56 8.04
C ALA A 71 1.74 3.36 6.75
N PHE A 72 2.15 4.63 6.86
CA PHE A 72 2.27 5.53 5.70
C PHE A 72 3.29 5.03 4.68
N SER A 73 4.41 4.46 5.12
CA SER A 73 5.36 3.79 4.21
C SER A 73 4.70 2.64 3.44
N ARG A 74 3.90 1.79 4.11
CA ARG A 74 3.21 0.67 3.44
C ARG A 74 2.09 1.14 2.51
N TYR A 75 1.34 2.16 2.89
CA TYR A 75 0.27 2.73 2.07
C TYR A 75 0.82 3.41 0.81
N GLU A 76 1.85 4.26 0.95
CA GLU A 76 2.49 4.98 -0.16
C GLU A 76 3.20 4.06 -1.15
N ASN A 77 3.63 2.87 -0.70
CA ASN A 77 4.20 1.84 -1.57
C ASN A 77 3.16 0.85 -2.10
N GLY A 78 1.89 0.99 -1.73
CA GLY A 78 0.81 0.07 -2.07
C GLY A 78 0.99 -1.35 -1.54
N LYS A 79 1.85 -1.53 -0.52
CA LYS A 79 2.07 -2.82 0.16
C LYS A 79 0.86 -3.19 1.03
N THR A 80 0.01 -2.23 1.36
CA THR A 80 -1.17 -2.44 2.20
C THR A 80 -2.25 -1.46 1.85
N LYS A 81 -3.48 -1.96 1.93
CA LYS A 81 -4.67 -1.16 1.78
C LYS A 81 -4.90 -0.29 3.02
N PRO A 82 -4.97 1.05 2.89
CA PRO A 82 -5.35 1.92 3.99
C PRO A 82 -6.84 1.73 4.35
N PRO A 83 -7.23 1.98 5.62
CA PRO A 83 -8.64 2.01 6.00
C PRO A 83 -9.44 3.05 5.18
N VAL A 84 -10.68 2.72 4.83
CA VAL A 84 -11.54 3.62 4.02
C VAL A 84 -11.76 4.97 4.72
N ALA A 85 -11.88 4.97 6.06
CA ALA A 85 -12.02 6.19 6.85
C ALA A 85 -10.80 7.12 6.68
N LEU A 86 -9.59 6.56 6.70
CA LEU A 86 -8.35 7.31 6.48
C LEU A 86 -8.34 7.95 5.09
N VAL A 87 -8.71 7.20 4.06
CA VAL A 87 -8.76 7.73 2.68
C VAL A 87 -9.75 8.89 2.57
N LYS A 88 -10.93 8.77 3.18
CA LYS A 88 -11.93 9.85 3.18
C LYS A 88 -11.42 11.09 3.93
N LEU A 89 -10.78 10.91 5.08
CA LEU A 89 -10.19 12.02 5.84
C LEU A 89 -9.09 12.73 5.05
N LEU A 90 -8.19 11.98 4.39
CA LEU A 90 -7.15 12.57 3.54
C LEU A 90 -7.75 13.34 2.35
N LYS A 91 -8.87 12.89 1.78
CA LYS A 91 -9.59 13.66 0.73
C LYS A 91 -10.16 14.97 1.26
N VAL A 92 -10.69 14.99 2.48
CA VAL A 92 -11.15 16.23 3.13
C VAL A 92 -9.97 17.16 3.38
N LEU A 93 -8.87 16.66 3.97
CA LEU A 93 -7.68 17.45 4.27
C LEU A 93 -6.92 17.91 3.02
N ASP A 94 -7.06 17.22 1.89
CA ASP A 94 -6.54 17.72 0.62
C ASP A 94 -7.30 18.98 0.18
N GLN A 95 -8.61 19.05 0.37
CA GLN A 95 -9.38 20.25 0.03
C GLN A 95 -9.28 21.34 1.10
N HIS A 96 -9.12 20.94 2.37
CA HIS A 96 -9.15 21.80 3.55
C HIS A 96 -7.95 21.50 4.47
N PRO A 97 -6.71 21.83 4.06
CA PRO A 97 -5.51 21.53 4.85
C PRO A 97 -5.49 22.23 6.21
N GLU A 98 -6.20 23.35 6.36
CA GLU A 98 -6.38 24.09 7.61
C GLU A 98 -7.03 23.25 8.73
N LEU A 99 -7.86 22.25 8.38
CA LEU A 99 -8.53 21.38 9.35
C LEU A 99 -7.58 20.38 10.03
N LEU A 100 -6.32 20.27 9.59
CA LEU A 100 -5.32 19.42 10.25
C LEU A 100 -5.15 19.80 11.73
N VAL A 101 -5.31 21.08 12.07
CA VAL A 101 -5.19 21.56 13.47
C VAL A 101 -6.23 20.90 14.38
N GLU A 102 -7.44 20.66 13.88
CA GLU A 102 -8.52 20.04 14.66
C GLU A 102 -8.22 18.56 14.93
N ILE A 103 -7.65 17.87 13.94
CA ILE A 103 -7.26 16.46 14.09
C ILE A 103 -6.11 16.31 15.09
N ARG A 104 -5.13 17.23 15.07
CA ARG A 104 -4.00 17.21 16.02
C ARG A 104 -4.40 17.53 17.46
N ALA A 105 -5.52 18.22 17.67
CA ALA A 105 -6.01 18.62 18.98
C ALA A 105 -6.84 17.52 19.67
N THR A 106 -7.13 16.43 18.97
CA THR A 106 -7.87 15.27 19.50
C THR A 106 -6.94 14.32 20.23
#